data_AF-A0A1Z7WVQ8-F1
#
_entry.id   AF-A0A1Z7WVQ8-F1
#
_cell.length_a   1.000
_cell.length_b   1.000
_cell.length_c   1.000
_cell.angle_alpha   90.00
_cell.angle_beta   90.00
_cell.angle_gamma   90.00
#
_symmetry.space_group_name_H-M   'P 1'
#
loop_
_entity.id
_entity.type
_entity.pdbx_description
1 polymer ?
#
loop_
_entity_poly.entity_id
_entity_poly.type
_entity_poly.pdbx_seq_one_letter_code
_entity_poly.pdbx_strand_id
1 'polypeptide(L)'
;MTKIKIWGLALTFLWSQSLLAEVIDVTIHYVGPTEGSVWLGMQQGMSEANLQGEFLGQTYTIKPVTLDELADLDEVTALLLASDAETIVAVAETEKFNNVPVFNLMSDEDNLRAACLPNLLNISISQQMKQDALAQWLAKHPGSKAHVQSWHESFRKFAASQLNSRFTKASGIIMDDDSWAGWAAVKLISDTVARIQSDDATKMLNYLRNDIAFDGQKGAGATFRQTGQLRQLVLLIENNKIMAEAPLRGVKGGLDSLGLLSCK
;
A
#
# COMPACT_ATOMS: atom_id res chain seq x y z
N MET A 1 48.51 -67.60 8.08
CA MET A 1 47.40 -67.38 7.12
C MET A 1 46.32 -66.58 7.84
N THR A 2 46.26 -65.30 7.56
CA THR A 2 45.56 -64.27 8.34
C THR A 2 44.16 -64.04 7.76
N LYS A 3 43.10 -64.17 8.57
CA LYS A 3 41.71 -63.94 8.13
C LYS A 3 41.41 -62.43 8.16
N ILE A 4 41.16 -61.84 6.99
CA ILE A 4 40.67 -60.46 6.85
C ILE A 4 39.14 -60.50 6.90
N LYS A 5 38.54 -59.87 7.92
CA LYS A 5 37.10 -59.64 8.01
C LYS A 5 36.76 -58.38 7.21
N ILE A 6 35.99 -58.55 6.14
CA ILE A 6 35.40 -57.45 5.36
C ILE A 6 34.19 -56.93 6.13
N TRP A 7 34.28 -55.72 6.67
CA TRP A 7 33.13 -54.99 7.20
C TRP A 7 32.39 -54.33 6.04
N GLY A 8 31.13 -54.70 5.82
CA GLY A 8 30.26 -54.06 4.85
C GLY A 8 29.90 -52.65 5.33
N LEU A 9 30.37 -51.63 4.60
CA LEU A 9 29.90 -50.26 4.75
C LEU A 9 28.50 -50.18 4.12
N ALA A 10 27.45 -50.13 4.95
CA ALA A 10 26.11 -49.77 4.49
C ALA A 10 26.11 -48.26 4.21
N LEU A 11 26.18 -47.89 2.93
CA LEU A 11 26.06 -46.51 2.49
C LEU A 11 24.59 -46.09 2.63
N THR A 12 24.23 -45.43 3.73
CA THR A 12 22.92 -44.80 3.86
C THR A 12 22.86 -43.61 2.92
N PHE A 13 22.17 -43.77 1.80
CA PHE A 13 21.77 -42.67 0.92
C PHE A 13 20.87 -41.73 1.74
N LEU A 14 21.47 -40.66 2.27
CA LEU A 14 20.73 -39.48 2.73
C LEU A 14 20.08 -38.87 1.49
N TRP A 15 18.83 -39.26 1.23
CA TRP A 15 17.95 -38.50 0.36
C TRP A 15 17.87 -37.09 0.96
N SER A 16 18.59 -36.15 0.36
CA SER A 16 18.35 -34.74 0.61
C SER A 16 16.93 -34.46 0.14
N GLN A 17 15.97 -34.48 1.06
CA GLN A 17 14.70 -33.82 0.82
C GLN A 17 15.04 -32.35 0.62
N SER A 18 15.16 -31.94 -0.64
CA SER A 18 15.02 -30.55 -1.01
C SER A 18 13.64 -30.15 -0.54
N LEU A 19 13.53 -29.63 0.68
CA LEU A 19 12.42 -28.79 1.08
C LEU A 19 12.46 -27.62 0.10
N LEU A 20 11.74 -27.74 -1.02
CA LEU A 20 11.41 -26.56 -1.80
C LEU A 20 10.69 -25.64 -0.81
N ALA A 21 11.27 -24.46 -0.59
CA ALA A 21 10.61 -23.44 0.21
C ALA A 21 9.19 -23.29 -0.36
N GLU A 22 8.19 -23.42 0.49
CA GLU A 22 6.79 -23.28 0.10
C GLU A 22 6.62 -21.86 -0.45
N VAL A 23 6.27 -21.78 -1.74
CA VAL A 23 6.11 -20.49 -2.41
C VAL A 23 4.79 -19.90 -1.96
N ILE A 24 4.82 -18.65 -1.48
CA ILE A 24 3.60 -17.91 -1.12
C ILE A 24 3.11 -17.21 -2.39
N ASP A 25 2.00 -17.69 -2.96
CA ASP A 25 1.38 -17.13 -4.16
C ASP A 25 0.27 -16.14 -3.78
N VAL A 26 0.63 -14.87 -3.69
CA VAL A 26 -0.27 -13.78 -3.28
C VAL A 26 -1.10 -13.30 -4.47
N THR A 27 -2.42 -13.51 -4.38
CA THR A 27 -3.37 -12.95 -5.34
C THR A 27 -4.06 -11.71 -4.76
N ILE A 28 -3.87 -10.57 -5.40
CA ILE A 28 -4.51 -9.29 -5.08
C ILE A 28 -5.65 -9.08 -6.07
N HIS A 29 -6.87 -8.89 -5.59
CA HIS A 29 -8.00 -8.59 -6.47
C HIS A 29 -8.21 -7.08 -6.58
N TYR A 30 -8.50 -6.61 -7.79
CA TYR A 30 -8.61 -5.19 -8.09
C TYR A 30 -9.93 -4.86 -8.78
N VAL A 31 -10.65 -3.87 -8.26
CA VAL A 31 -11.85 -3.29 -8.89
C VAL A 31 -11.53 -1.86 -9.32
N GLY A 32 -11.53 -1.63 -10.62
CA GLY A 32 -11.29 -0.32 -11.22
C GLY A 32 -10.72 -0.42 -12.64
N PRO A 33 -10.41 0.72 -13.28
CA PRO A 33 -9.83 0.75 -14.62
C PRO A 33 -8.48 0.05 -14.68
N THR A 34 -8.23 -0.77 -15.72
CA THR A 34 -6.94 -1.43 -15.99
C THR A 34 -6.03 -0.58 -16.90
N GLU A 35 -6.24 0.73 -16.83
CA GLU A 35 -5.54 1.77 -17.56
C GLU A 35 -5.41 3.01 -16.66
N GLY A 36 -4.57 3.97 -17.06
CA GLY A 36 -4.35 5.20 -16.31
C GLY A 36 -3.42 5.06 -15.10
N SER A 37 -3.32 6.14 -14.32
CA SER A 37 -2.28 6.32 -13.31
C SER A 37 -2.31 5.28 -12.19
N VAL A 38 -3.47 4.98 -11.60
CA VAL A 38 -3.58 3.99 -10.51
C VAL A 38 -3.06 2.62 -10.97
N TRP A 39 -3.51 2.16 -12.14
CA TRP A 39 -3.09 0.89 -12.71
C TRP A 39 -1.58 0.85 -12.97
N LEU A 40 -1.02 1.88 -13.59
CA LEU A 40 0.43 1.98 -13.83
C LEU A 40 1.23 1.98 -12.53
N GLY A 41 0.72 2.63 -11.49
CA GLY A 41 1.29 2.60 -10.15
C GLY A 41 1.34 1.19 -9.56
N MET A 42 0.22 0.48 -9.62
CA MET A 42 0.14 -0.91 -9.16
C MET A 42 1.06 -1.84 -9.95
N GLN A 43 1.19 -1.66 -11.27
CA GLN A 43 2.11 -2.43 -12.10
C GLN A 43 3.57 -2.20 -11.69
N GLN A 44 3.97 -0.96 -11.40
CA GLN A 44 5.30 -0.65 -10.85
C GLN A 44 5.51 -1.36 -9.50
N GLY A 45 4.53 -1.28 -8.60
CA GLY A 45 4.60 -1.95 -7.30
C GLY A 45 4.70 -3.47 -7.41
N MET A 46 3.93 -4.08 -8.32
CA MET A 46 3.93 -5.53 -8.56
C MET A 46 5.26 -6.01 -9.14
N SER A 47 5.84 -5.26 -10.07
CA SER A 47 7.17 -5.56 -10.62
C SER A 47 8.23 -5.53 -9.51
N GLU A 48 8.22 -4.51 -8.66
CA GLU A 48 9.15 -4.40 -7.54
C GLU A 48 8.93 -5.49 -6.47
N ALA A 49 7.67 -5.84 -6.19
CA ALA A 49 7.30 -6.89 -5.26
C ALA A 49 7.82 -8.26 -5.72
N ASN A 50 7.62 -8.60 -6.99
CA ASN A 50 8.10 -9.87 -7.55
C ASN A 50 9.64 -9.95 -7.60
N LEU A 51 10.33 -8.86 -7.93
CA LEU A 51 11.80 -8.82 -7.88
C LEU A 51 12.36 -9.09 -6.47
N GLN A 52 11.70 -8.60 -5.43
CA GLN A 52 12.05 -8.92 -4.05
C GLN A 52 11.62 -10.35 -3.67
N GLY A 53 10.44 -10.76 -4.15
CA GLY A 53 9.83 -12.05 -3.90
C GLY A 53 10.64 -13.24 -4.41
N GLU A 54 11.42 -13.08 -5.48
CA GLU A 54 12.36 -14.12 -5.98
C GLU A 54 13.28 -14.67 -4.89
N PHE A 55 13.75 -13.81 -3.97
CA PHE A 55 14.64 -14.22 -2.87
C PHE A 55 13.89 -14.73 -1.64
N LEU A 56 12.59 -14.45 -1.53
CA LEU A 56 11.75 -14.78 -0.39
C LEU A 56 10.80 -15.96 -0.65
N GLY A 57 10.76 -16.48 -1.88
CA GLY A 57 9.79 -17.50 -2.28
C GLY A 57 8.37 -16.94 -2.31
N GLN A 58 8.18 -15.75 -2.88
CA GLN A 58 6.89 -15.07 -2.91
C GLN A 58 6.57 -14.59 -4.33
N THR A 59 5.35 -14.85 -4.80
CA THR A 59 4.85 -14.39 -6.10
C THR A 59 3.63 -13.51 -5.89
N TYR A 60 3.53 -12.44 -6.67
CA TYR A 60 2.43 -11.46 -6.58
C TYR A 60 1.73 -11.32 -7.92
N THR A 61 0.41 -11.50 -7.92
CA THR A 61 -0.45 -11.30 -9.10
C THR A 61 -1.58 -10.35 -8.76
N ILE A 62 -1.84 -9.38 -9.64
CA ILE A 62 -3.03 -8.53 -9.57
C ILE A 62 -4.06 -9.05 -10.57
N LYS A 63 -5.25 -9.43 -10.07
CA LYS A 63 -6.39 -9.89 -10.87
C LYS A 63 -7.48 -8.83 -10.90
N PRO A 64 -7.66 -8.11 -12.01
CA PRO A 64 -8.84 -7.27 -12.21
C PRO A 64 -10.11 -8.12 -12.16
N VAL A 65 -11.11 -7.66 -11.43
CA VAL A 65 -12.42 -8.31 -11.30
C VAL A 65 -13.53 -7.26 -11.32
N THR A 66 -14.69 -7.66 -11.80
CA THR A 66 -15.94 -6.92 -11.66
C THR A 66 -16.53 -7.11 -10.26
N LEU A 67 -17.50 -6.28 -9.89
CA LEU A 67 -18.21 -6.43 -8.60
C LEU A 67 -18.97 -7.75 -8.52
N ASP A 68 -19.53 -8.23 -9.63
CA ASP A 68 -20.24 -9.51 -9.70
C ASP A 68 -19.28 -10.69 -9.48
N GLU A 69 -18.14 -10.69 -10.19
CA GLU A 69 -17.10 -11.72 -10.00
C GLU A 69 -16.54 -11.72 -8.59
N LEU A 70 -16.42 -10.55 -7.96
CA LEU A 70 -15.92 -10.40 -6.59
C LEU A 70 -16.81 -11.15 -5.58
N ALA A 71 -18.13 -11.16 -5.78
CA ALA A 71 -19.07 -11.86 -4.89
C ALA A 71 -18.81 -13.38 -4.86
N ASP A 72 -18.36 -13.94 -5.98
CA ASP A 72 -18.13 -15.38 -6.17
C ASP A 72 -16.75 -15.86 -5.68
N LEU A 73 -15.83 -14.98 -5.30
CA LEU A 73 -14.45 -15.36 -4.93
C LEU A 73 -14.33 -15.98 -3.53
N ASP A 74 -14.05 -17.28 -3.41
CA ASP A 74 -13.97 -17.95 -2.10
C ASP A 74 -12.88 -17.40 -1.16
N GLU A 75 -11.71 -17.05 -1.69
CA GLU A 75 -10.57 -16.56 -0.92
C GLU A 75 -9.96 -15.30 -1.54
N VAL A 76 -9.72 -14.30 -0.69
CA VAL A 76 -9.19 -12.99 -1.09
C VAL A 76 -8.18 -12.53 -0.06
N THR A 77 -6.92 -12.37 -0.46
CA THR A 77 -5.85 -11.85 0.41
C THR A 77 -6.00 -10.35 0.68
N ALA A 78 -6.28 -9.57 -0.37
CA ALA A 78 -6.49 -8.13 -0.28
C ALA A 78 -7.33 -7.62 -1.46
N LEU A 79 -8.08 -6.54 -1.24
CA LEU A 79 -8.88 -5.85 -2.24
C LEU A 79 -8.33 -4.45 -2.50
N LEU A 80 -8.05 -4.13 -3.76
CA LEU A 80 -7.67 -2.79 -4.21
C LEU A 80 -8.83 -2.17 -4.98
N LEU A 81 -9.29 -0.98 -4.58
CA LEU A 81 -10.42 -0.30 -5.22
C LEU A 81 -10.01 1.08 -5.72
N ALA A 82 -10.17 1.29 -7.01
CA ALA A 82 -10.14 2.60 -7.67
C ALA A 82 -11.54 2.89 -8.24
N SER A 83 -12.48 3.18 -7.33
CA SER A 83 -13.88 3.50 -7.62
C SER A 83 -14.34 4.70 -6.79
N ASP A 84 -15.59 5.10 -6.98
CA ASP A 84 -16.31 6.04 -6.13
C ASP A 84 -16.48 5.54 -4.68
N ALA A 85 -16.80 6.45 -3.76
CA ALA A 85 -16.90 6.13 -2.34
C ALA A 85 -18.06 5.15 -2.02
N GLU A 86 -19.18 5.23 -2.73
CA GLU A 86 -20.35 4.37 -2.51
C GLU A 86 -19.99 2.91 -2.78
N THR A 87 -19.36 2.63 -3.92
CA THR A 87 -18.86 1.30 -4.27
C THR A 87 -17.84 0.79 -3.25
N ILE A 88 -16.91 1.65 -2.80
CA ILE A 88 -15.88 1.26 -1.82
C ILE A 88 -16.51 0.85 -0.48
N VAL A 89 -17.47 1.62 0.03
CA VAL A 89 -18.18 1.28 1.26
C VAL A 89 -18.96 -0.02 1.11
N ALA A 90 -19.71 -0.18 0.01
CA ALA A 90 -20.51 -1.38 -0.22
C ALA A 90 -19.66 -2.66 -0.24
N VAL A 91 -18.48 -2.61 -0.89
CA VAL A 91 -17.53 -3.73 -0.86
C VAL A 91 -16.98 -3.96 0.55
N ALA A 92 -16.56 -2.91 1.25
CA ALA A 92 -16.00 -3.04 2.60
C ALA A 92 -17.03 -3.55 3.64
N GLU A 93 -18.32 -3.26 3.48
CA GLU A 93 -19.40 -3.72 4.37
C GLU A 93 -19.86 -5.17 4.09
N THR A 94 -19.42 -5.76 2.98
CA THR A 94 -19.80 -7.14 2.65
C THR A 94 -19.23 -8.11 3.69
N GLU A 95 -20.09 -8.91 4.33
CA GLU A 95 -19.70 -9.76 5.47
C GLU A 95 -18.51 -10.69 5.18
N LYS A 96 -18.42 -11.18 3.94
CA LYS A 96 -17.32 -12.02 3.43
C LYS A 96 -15.95 -11.33 3.53
N PHE A 97 -15.91 -10.00 3.44
CA PHE A 97 -14.70 -9.19 3.44
C PHE A 97 -14.40 -8.52 4.78
N ASN A 98 -15.15 -8.82 5.85
CA ASN A 98 -14.96 -8.23 7.18
C ASN A 98 -13.51 -8.36 7.72
N ASN A 99 -12.78 -9.40 7.31
CA ASN A 99 -11.39 -9.64 7.71
C ASN A 99 -10.39 -9.47 6.55
N VAL A 100 -10.83 -8.94 5.41
CA VAL A 100 -10.00 -8.72 4.23
C VAL A 100 -9.63 -7.24 4.14
N PRO A 101 -8.35 -6.86 4.05
CA PRO A 101 -8.00 -5.45 3.89
C PRO A 101 -8.52 -4.92 2.55
N VAL A 102 -9.36 -3.90 2.62
CA VAL A 102 -9.95 -3.19 1.47
C VAL A 102 -9.27 -1.83 1.35
N PHE A 103 -8.53 -1.61 0.26
CA PHE A 103 -7.78 -0.38 0.04
C PHE A 103 -8.53 0.57 -0.90
N ASN A 104 -8.82 1.78 -0.42
CA ASN A 104 -9.23 2.90 -1.26
C ASN A 104 -7.98 3.58 -1.85
N LEU A 105 -7.91 3.60 -3.19
CA LEU A 105 -6.78 4.15 -3.94
C LEU A 105 -7.04 5.54 -4.53
N MET A 106 -8.30 5.98 -4.65
CA MET A 106 -8.64 7.14 -5.48
C MET A 106 -9.55 8.15 -4.78
N SER A 107 -10.64 7.71 -4.14
CA SER A 107 -11.64 8.63 -3.60
C SER A 107 -11.10 9.41 -2.39
N ASP A 108 -11.24 10.74 -2.41
CA ASP A 108 -10.82 11.62 -1.32
C ASP A 108 -11.93 11.95 -0.32
N GLU A 109 -13.11 11.36 -0.49
CA GLU A 109 -14.26 11.68 0.34
C GLU A 109 -14.02 11.32 1.82
N ASP A 110 -14.43 12.23 2.71
CA ASP A 110 -14.25 12.05 4.14
C ASP A 110 -15.20 10.99 4.73
N ASN A 111 -16.32 10.68 4.05
CA ASN A 111 -17.26 9.62 4.44
C ASN A 111 -16.59 8.24 4.56
N LEU A 112 -15.60 7.92 3.73
CA LEU A 112 -14.84 6.67 3.80
C LEU A 112 -14.06 6.52 5.11
N ARG A 113 -13.64 7.64 5.71
CA ARG A 113 -12.92 7.67 6.99
C ARG A 113 -13.91 7.77 8.16
N ALA A 114 -15.03 8.47 7.96
CA ALA A 114 -16.11 8.58 8.93
C ALA A 114 -16.90 7.28 9.11
N ALA A 115 -17.00 6.44 8.07
CA ALA A 115 -17.64 5.12 8.14
C ALA A 115 -16.96 4.20 9.17
N CYS A 116 -15.67 4.42 9.46
CA CYS A 116 -14.91 3.68 10.46
C CYS A 116 -14.97 2.16 10.30
N LEU A 117 -14.99 1.68 9.05
CA LEU A 117 -14.99 0.24 8.79
C LEU A 117 -13.61 -0.34 9.16
N PRO A 118 -13.54 -1.43 9.96
CA PRO A 118 -12.30 -1.96 10.50
C PRO A 118 -11.40 -2.60 9.43
N ASN A 119 -11.93 -2.89 8.25
CA ASN A 119 -11.22 -3.46 7.11
C ASN A 119 -10.91 -2.43 6.00
N LEU A 120 -11.49 -1.24 6.04
CA LEU A 120 -11.26 -0.19 5.04
C LEU A 120 -10.02 0.64 5.35
N LEU A 121 -9.06 0.65 4.43
CA LEU A 121 -7.77 1.33 4.50
C LEU A 121 -7.67 2.36 3.38
N ASN A 122 -7.50 3.63 3.73
CA ASN A 122 -7.52 4.74 2.79
C ASN A 122 -6.10 5.23 2.49
N ILE A 123 -5.61 4.98 1.27
CA ILE A 123 -4.30 5.42 0.78
C ILE A 123 -4.36 6.83 0.22
N SER A 124 -5.43 7.17 -0.51
CA SER A 124 -5.67 8.52 -1.00
C SER A 124 -5.71 9.52 0.18
N ILE A 125 -5.38 10.78 -0.09
CA ILE A 125 -5.49 11.85 0.92
C ILE A 125 -6.92 12.38 0.94
N SER A 126 -7.49 12.61 2.13
CA SER A 126 -8.88 13.04 2.27
C SER A 126 -9.08 14.53 2.01
N GLN A 127 -10.32 14.95 1.74
CA GLN A 127 -10.68 16.36 1.66
C GLN A 127 -10.32 17.10 2.96
N GLN A 128 -10.63 16.53 4.14
CA GLN A 128 -10.20 17.09 5.43
C GLN A 128 -8.67 17.22 5.53
N MET A 129 -7.89 16.23 5.10
CA MET A 129 -6.41 16.34 5.11
C MET A 129 -5.92 17.50 4.23
N LYS A 130 -6.52 17.66 3.04
CA LYS A 130 -6.21 18.77 2.13
C LYS A 130 -6.55 20.12 2.78
N GLN A 131 -7.71 20.22 3.42
CA GLN A 131 -8.15 21.43 4.12
C GLN A 131 -7.23 21.78 5.30
N ASP A 132 -6.87 20.81 6.13
CA ASP A 132 -5.99 21.04 7.28
C ASP A 132 -4.60 21.50 6.85
N ALA A 133 -4.03 20.84 5.83
CA ALA A 133 -2.72 21.21 5.27
C ALA A 133 -2.75 22.63 4.69
N LEU A 134 -3.79 22.98 3.94
CA LEU A 134 -3.95 24.30 3.36
C LEU A 134 -4.18 25.36 4.44
N ALA A 135 -4.96 25.06 5.48
CA ALA A 135 -5.18 25.97 6.60
C ALA A 135 -3.88 26.29 7.34
N GLN A 136 -3.04 25.26 7.59
CA GLN A 136 -1.70 25.45 8.17
C GLN A 136 -0.83 26.38 7.29
N TRP A 137 -0.89 26.22 5.97
CA TRP A 137 -0.14 27.01 5.01
C TRP A 137 -0.61 28.46 4.91
N LEU A 138 -1.92 28.68 4.74
CA LEU A 138 -2.52 30.00 4.60
C LEU A 138 -2.42 30.84 5.87
N ALA A 139 -2.39 30.21 7.06
CA ALA A 139 -2.14 30.92 8.31
C ALA A 139 -0.76 31.64 8.32
N LYS A 140 0.23 31.10 7.59
CA LYS A 140 1.56 31.71 7.44
C LYS A 140 1.73 32.49 6.13
N HIS A 141 0.93 32.15 5.10
CA HIS A 141 1.01 32.74 3.76
C HIS A 141 -0.39 33.09 3.22
N PRO A 142 -1.07 34.13 3.76
CA PRO A 142 -2.48 34.40 3.46
C PRO A 142 -2.80 34.67 1.97
N GLY A 143 -1.82 35.13 1.19
CA GLY A 143 -1.97 35.42 -0.24
C GLY A 143 -1.58 34.27 -1.17
N SER A 144 -1.19 33.10 -0.64
CA SER A 144 -0.81 31.97 -1.48
C SER A 144 -2.03 31.36 -2.19
N LYS A 145 -1.80 30.86 -3.39
CA LYS A 145 -2.72 30.09 -4.22
C LYS A 145 -2.33 28.61 -4.27
N ALA A 146 -1.60 28.14 -3.26
CA ALA A 146 -1.17 26.76 -3.21
C ALA A 146 -2.36 25.79 -3.14
N HIS A 147 -2.21 24.64 -3.78
CA HIS A 147 -3.09 23.48 -3.62
C HIS A 147 -2.33 22.32 -2.98
N VAL A 148 -3.06 21.27 -2.57
CA VAL A 148 -2.47 20.11 -1.89
C VAL A 148 -2.42 18.93 -2.85
N GLN A 149 -1.29 18.23 -2.86
CA GLN A 149 -1.08 16.97 -3.57
C GLN A 149 -0.49 15.92 -2.64
N SER A 150 -0.78 14.65 -2.92
CA SER A 150 -0.15 13.52 -2.24
C SER A 150 1.28 13.30 -2.72
N TRP A 151 1.55 13.52 -4.01
CA TRP A 151 2.80 13.22 -4.67
C TRP A 151 3.11 14.23 -5.78
N HIS A 152 4.39 14.41 -6.09
CA HIS A 152 4.82 15.32 -7.15
C HIS A 152 6.13 14.83 -7.76
N GLU A 153 6.28 14.94 -9.09
CA GLU A 153 7.45 14.46 -9.85
C GLU A 153 8.79 15.04 -9.35
N SER A 154 8.76 16.24 -8.79
CA SER A 154 9.94 16.95 -8.31
C SER A 154 10.25 16.66 -6.83
N PHE A 155 9.47 15.81 -6.16
CA PHE A 155 9.74 15.41 -4.78
C PHE A 155 10.98 14.49 -4.75
N ARG A 156 11.98 14.87 -3.94
CA ARG A 156 13.30 14.20 -3.92
C ARG A 156 13.63 13.52 -2.60
N LYS A 157 13.03 13.96 -1.49
CA LYS A 157 13.36 13.44 -0.16
C LYS A 157 12.97 11.96 -0.05
N PHE A 158 13.56 11.25 0.91
CA PHE A 158 13.19 9.87 1.25
C PHE A 158 13.23 8.89 0.06
N ALA A 159 14.17 9.11 -0.86
CA ALA A 159 14.30 8.36 -2.11
C ALA A 159 13.13 8.49 -3.11
N ALA A 160 12.26 9.49 -2.95
CA ALA A 160 11.18 9.79 -3.91
C ALA A 160 11.70 10.02 -5.33
N SER A 161 12.88 10.65 -5.48
CA SER A 161 13.47 10.85 -6.80
C SER A 161 13.79 9.55 -7.53
N GLN A 162 14.15 8.49 -6.80
CA GLN A 162 14.44 7.18 -7.35
C GLN A 162 13.13 6.51 -7.78
N LEU A 163 12.08 6.59 -6.97
CA LEU A 163 10.75 6.09 -7.34
C LEU A 163 10.23 6.81 -8.60
N ASN A 164 10.29 8.14 -8.65
CA ASN A 164 9.90 8.92 -9.83
C ASN A 164 10.67 8.51 -11.09
N SER A 165 11.99 8.31 -10.97
CA SER A 165 12.84 7.88 -12.08
C SER A 165 12.47 6.48 -12.57
N ARG A 166 12.27 5.52 -11.67
CA ARG A 166 11.86 4.15 -12.03
C ARG A 166 10.48 4.12 -12.67
N PHE A 167 9.51 4.80 -12.07
CA PHE A 167 8.15 4.89 -12.60
C PHE A 167 8.15 5.50 -14.00
N THR A 168 8.75 6.68 -14.18
CA THR A 168 8.79 7.37 -15.48
C THR A 168 9.46 6.53 -16.56
N LYS A 169 10.53 5.81 -16.21
CA LYS A 169 11.22 4.89 -17.13
C LYS A 169 10.33 3.71 -17.55
N ALA A 170 9.51 3.20 -16.64
CA ALA A 170 8.66 2.02 -16.90
C ALA A 170 7.34 2.38 -17.60
N SER A 171 6.69 3.48 -17.21
CA SER A 171 5.36 3.86 -17.67
C SER A 171 5.37 4.88 -18.81
N GLY A 172 6.46 5.63 -18.98
CA GLY A 172 6.55 6.73 -19.94
C GLY A 172 5.82 8.01 -19.52
N ILE A 173 5.25 8.06 -18.32
CA ILE A 173 4.56 9.23 -17.75
C ILE A 173 5.12 9.60 -16.38
N ILE A 174 4.87 10.82 -15.94
CA ILE A 174 5.28 11.28 -14.61
C ILE A 174 4.37 10.68 -13.54
N MET A 175 4.94 10.45 -12.35
CA MET A 175 4.18 9.93 -11.21
C MET A 175 3.37 11.06 -10.56
N ASP A 176 2.10 10.79 -10.33
CA ASP A 176 1.08 11.65 -9.72
C ASP A 176 0.53 11.01 -8.42
N ASP A 177 -0.50 11.63 -7.84
CA ASP A 177 -1.16 11.17 -6.62
C ASP A 177 -1.70 9.74 -6.74
N ASP A 178 -2.33 9.43 -7.88
CA ASP A 178 -3.06 8.19 -8.15
C ASP A 178 -2.09 7.03 -8.42
N SER A 179 -1.06 7.26 -9.23
CA SER A 179 0.00 6.27 -9.46
C SER A 179 0.84 6.02 -8.20
N TRP A 180 1.04 7.03 -7.36
CA TRP A 180 1.63 6.79 -6.04
C TRP A 180 0.73 5.96 -5.13
N ALA A 181 -0.58 6.21 -5.11
CA ALA A 181 -1.51 5.41 -4.33
C ALA A 181 -1.53 3.94 -4.77
N GLY A 182 -1.56 3.69 -6.08
CA GLY A 182 -1.47 2.34 -6.65
C GLY A 182 -0.17 1.61 -6.28
N TRP A 183 0.98 2.28 -6.45
CA TRP A 183 2.28 1.72 -6.06
C TRP A 183 2.35 1.45 -4.55
N ALA A 184 1.88 2.39 -3.73
CA ALA A 184 1.93 2.30 -2.28
C ALA A 184 1.10 1.13 -1.74
N ALA A 185 -0.08 0.88 -2.31
CA ALA A 185 -0.93 -0.23 -1.88
C ALA A 185 -0.27 -1.59 -2.13
N VAL A 186 0.31 -1.80 -3.31
CA VAL A 186 1.01 -3.05 -3.62
C VAL A 186 2.26 -3.21 -2.75
N LYS A 187 3.01 -2.12 -2.50
CA LYS A 187 4.17 -2.14 -1.61
C LYS A 187 3.80 -2.48 -0.16
N LEU A 188 2.70 -1.93 0.35
CA LEU A 188 2.15 -2.25 1.68
C LEU A 188 1.80 -3.73 1.80
N ILE A 189 1.15 -4.29 0.78
CA ILE A 189 0.82 -5.72 0.72
C ILE A 189 2.10 -6.56 0.70
N SER A 190 3.02 -6.29 -0.22
CA SER A 190 4.25 -7.10 -0.35
C SER A 190 5.14 -7.04 0.88
N ASP A 191 5.28 -5.86 1.50
CA ASP A 191 6.06 -5.70 2.72
C ASP A 191 5.40 -6.41 3.90
N THR A 192 4.07 -6.39 3.96
CA THR A 192 3.33 -7.12 4.98
C THR A 192 3.51 -8.63 4.81
N VAL A 193 3.33 -9.17 3.61
CA VAL A 193 3.56 -10.60 3.33
C VAL A 193 5.00 -11.00 3.67
N ALA A 194 6.00 -10.19 3.29
CA ALA A 194 7.39 -10.43 3.67
C ALA A 194 7.62 -10.44 5.19
N ARG A 195 6.84 -9.67 5.97
CA ARG A 195 6.94 -9.62 7.44
C ARG A 195 6.24 -10.77 8.12
N ILE A 196 5.03 -11.11 7.68
CA ILE A 196 4.18 -12.11 8.34
C ILE A 196 4.35 -13.52 7.75
N GLN A 197 5.03 -13.63 6.60
CA GLN A 197 5.25 -14.88 5.86
C GLN A 197 3.95 -15.65 5.63
N SER A 198 2.91 -14.93 5.18
CA SER A 198 1.56 -15.45 4.98
C SER A 198 0.78 -14.53 4.04
N ASP A 199 -0.13 -15.12 3.26
CA ASP A 199 -1.14 -14.50 2.41
C ASP A 199 -2.54 -14.50 3.04
N ASP A 200 -2.65 -14.91 4.31
CA ASP A 200 -3.89 -14.90 5.08
C ASP A 200 -4.38 -13.46 5.29
N ALA A 201 -5.59 -13.19 4.82
CA ALA A 201 -6.18 -11.85 4.83
C ALA A 201 -6.34 -11.28 6.24
N THR A 202 -6.71 -12.13 7.20
CA THR A 202 -6.95 -11.71 8.60
C THR A 202 -5.63 -11.28 9.26
N LYS A 203 -4.57 -12.08 9.10
CA LYS A 203 -3.22 -11.73 9.59
C LYS A 203 -2.70 -10.47 8.93
N MET A 204 -2.92 -10.33 7.62
CA MET A 204 -2.54 -9.14 6.86
C MET A 204 -3.25 -7.89 7.39
N LEU A 205 -4.58 -7.91 7.51
CA LEU A 205 -5.35 -6.80 8.05
C LEU A 205 -4.90 -6.44 9.47
N ASN A 206 -4.69 -7.44 10.33
CA ASN A 206 -4.23 -7.22 11.70
C ASN A 206 -2.86 -6.52 11.74
N TYR A 207 -1.91 -6.95 10.91
CA TYR A 207 -0.58 -6.32 10.82
C TYR A 207 -0.68 -4.89 10.28
N LEU A 208 -1.45 -4.67 9.21
CA LEU A 208 -1.67 -3.35 8.61
C LEU A 208 -2.28 -2.36 9.61
N ARG A 209 -3.18 -2.82 10.49
CA ARG A 209 -3.83 -1.96 11.49
C ARG A 209 -2.94 -1.61 12.68
N ASN A 210 -2.09 -2.55 13.10
CA ASN A 210 -1.47 -2.47 14.43
C ASN A 210 0.06 -2.31 14.40
N ASP A 211 0.73 -2.89 13.41
CA ASP A 211 2.18 -3.10 13.44
C ASP A 211 2.92 -2.41 12.29
N ILE A 212 2.19 -1.93 11.28
CA ILE A 212 2.80 -1.35 10.08
C ILE A 212 3.68 -0.14 10.41
N ALA A 213 4.78 -0.02 9.69
CA ALA A 213 5.61 1.19 9.62
C ALA A 213 6.05 1.40 8.18
N PHE A 214 5.20 2.06 7.39
CA PHE A 214 5.40 2.27 5.97
C PHE A 214 6.20 3.55 5.72
N ASP A 215 7.21 3.53 4.85
CA ASP A 215 7.95 4.75 4.49
C ASP A 215 7.31 5.49 3.29
N GLY A 216 6.71 4.75 2.35
CA GLY A 216 6.07 5.28 1.14
C GLY A 216 6.89 6.25 0.30
N GLN A 217 8.22 6.24 0.46
CA GLN A 217 9.16 7.28 0.01
C GLN A 217 8.69 8.69 0.34
N LYS A 218 8.02 8.81 1.48
CA LYS A 218 7.57 10.04 2.14
C LYS A 218 8.18 10.21 3.53
N GLY A 219 9.08 9.29 3.92
CA GLY A 219 9.72 9.29 5.23
C GLY A 219 9.10 8.25 6.16
N ALA A 220 9.80 7.94 7.24
CA ALA A 220 9.45 6.78 8.06
C ALA A 220 8.14 6.96 8.84
N GLY A 221 7.39 5.86 9.00
CA GLY A 221 6.40 5.70 10.06
C GLY A 221 4.96 6.04 9.69
N ALA A 222 4.58 5.97 8.40
CA ALA A 222 3.18 6.01 8.02
C ALA A 222 2.45 4.77 8.56
N THR A 223 1.34 5.00 9.26
CA THR A 223 0.50 3.98 9.89
C THR A 223 -0.97 4.27 9.64
N PHE A 224 -1.83 3.26 9.74
CA PHE A 224 -3.27 3.48 9.63
C PHE A 224 -3.89 3.93 10.95
N ARG A 225 -4.84 4.86 10.87
CA ARG A 225 -5.70 5.24 11.99
C ARG A 225 -6.81 4.22 12.20
N GLN A 226 -7.53 4.35 13.31
CA GLN A 226 -8.79 3.63 13.51
C GLN A 226 -9.79 3.91 12.39
N THR A 227 -9.84 5.16 11.92
CA THR A 227 -10.66 5.62 10.77
C THR A 227 -10.23 5.01 9.42
N GLY A 228 -9.16 4.21 9.39
CA GLY A 228 -8.60 3.68 8.15
C GLY A 228 -7.76 4.68 7.38
N GLN A 229 -7.63 5.93 7.83
CA GLN A 229 -6.78 6.93 7.17
C GLN A 229 -5.29 6.58 7.32
N LEU A 230 -4.55 6.54 6.22
CA LEU A 230 -3.09 6.49 6.27
C LEU A 230 -2.53 7.82 6.80
N ARG A 231 -1.75 7.77 7.88
CA ARG A 231 -0.96 8.91 8.36
C ARG A 231 0.17 9.14 7.38
N GLN A 232 0.11 10.25 6.64
CA GLN A 232 1.12 10.60 5.65
C GLN A 232 1.27 12.12 5.56
N LEU A 233 2.46 12.55 5.14
CA LEU A 233 2.65 13.94 4.74
C LEU A 233 1.96 14.19 3.41
N VAL A 234 1.67 15.47 3.14
CA VAL A 234 1.15 15.97 1.87
C VAL A 234 1.99 17.16 1.40
N LEU A 235 1.94 17.47 0.12
CA LEU A 235 2.74 18.50 -0.52
C LEU A 235 1.87 19.73 -0.82
N LEU A 236 2.37 20.91 -0.47
CA LEU A 236 1.78 22.19 -0.85
C LEU A 236 2.43 22.63 -2.15
N ILE A 237 1.64 22.78 -3.21
CA ILE A 237 2.12 23.03 -4.57
C ILE A 237 1.61 24.38 -5.04
N GLU A 238 2.49 25.21 -5.58
CA GLU A 238 2.12 26.46 -6.24
C GLU A 238 3.02 26.67 -7.46
N ASN A 239 2.45 27.03 -8.61
CA ASN A 239 3.19 27.23 -9.87
C ASN A 239 4.09 26.02 -10.24
N ASN A 240 3.57 24.80 -10.07
CA ASN A 240 4.27 23.53 -10.31
C ASN A 240 5.55 23.33 -9.47
N LYS A 241 5.60 23.96 -8.28
CA LYS A 241 6.72 23.83 -7.34
C LYS A 241 6.19 23.42 -5.98
N ILE A 242 6.95 22.55 -5.31
CA ILE A 242 6.71 22.18 -3.92
C ILE A 242 7.14 23.36 -3.05
N MET A 243 6.16 23.98 -2.40
CA MET A 243 6.34 25.11 -1.49
C MET A 243 6.66 24.64 -0.08
N ALA A 244 6.00 23.57 0.37
CA ALA A 244 6.21 22.96 1.68
C ALA A 244 5.68 21.52 1.73
N GLU A 245 6.08 20.80 2.78
CA GLU A 245 5.46 19.55 3.22
C GLU A 245 4.57 19.87 4.43
N ALA A 246 3.30 19.46 4.39
CA ALA A 246 2.42 19.46 5.54
C ALA A 246 2.38 18.05 6.16
N PRO A 247 2.36 17.93 7.50
CA PRO A 247 2.27 18.98 8.52
C PRO A 247 3.45 19.94 8.51
N LEU A 248 3.17 21.25 8.61
CA LEU A 248 4.25 22.23 8.60
C LEU A 248 5.11 22.08 9.86
N ARG A 249 6.41 22.34 9.72
CA ARG A 249 7.35 22.33 10.84
C ARG A 249 6.82 23.20 11.99
N GLY A 250 6.74 22.60 13.19
CA GLY A 250 6.27 23.26 14.41
C GLY A 250 4.76 23.11 14.69
N VAL A 251 3.98 22.50 13.79
CA VAL A 251 2.58 22.18 14.06
C VAL A 251 2.51 21.02 15.07
N LYS A 252 1.75 21.23 16.15
CA LYS A 252 1.54 20.21 17.19
C LYS A 252 0.79 19.02 16.62
N GLY A 253 1.17 17.81 17.05
CA GLY A 253 0.52 16.56 16.63
C GLY A 253 1.17 15.87 15.42
N GLY A 254 2.07 16.54 14.70
CA GLY A 254 2.73 15.92 13.54
C GLY A 254 1.70 15.44 12.53
N LEU A 255 1.82 14.20 12.04
CA LEU A 255 0.87 13.62 11.08
C LEU A 255 -0.58 13.58 11.63
N ASP A 256 -0.76 13.61 12.95
CA ASP A 256 -2.06 13.73 13.61
C ASP A 256 -2.66 15.15 13.60
N SER A 257 -2.06 16.07 12.85
CA SER A 257 -2.66 17.39 12.54
C SER A 257 -3.42 17.42 11.22
N LEU A 258 -3.49 16.30 10.48
CA LEU A 258 -4.16 16.19 9.18
C LEU A 258 -5.26 15.13 9.20
N GLY A 259 -6.46 15.48 8.75
CA GLY A 259 -7.58 14.57 8.55
C GLY A 259 -8.25 14.10 9.84
N LEU A 260 -9.17 13.14 9.70
CA LEU A 260 -10.04 12.68 10.79
C LEU A 260 -9.28 11.81 11.80
N LEU A 261 -9.27 12.21 13.07
CA LEU A 261 -8.46 11.58 14.13
C LEU A 261 -9.11 10.36 14.76
N SER A 262 -10.43 10.38 14.89
CA SER A 262 -11.21 9.34 15.57
C SER A 262 -12.49 9.03 14.79
N CYS A 263 -13.03 7.85 15.07
CA CYS A 263 -14.34 7.44 14.58
C CYS A 263 -15.52 7.97 15.41
N LYS A 264 -15.22 8.81 16.42
CA LYS A 264 -16.18 9.48 17.29
C LYS A 264 -16.24 10.95 16.92
#